data_AF-A0A4S8LYU5-F1
#
_entry.id   AF-A0A4S8LYU5-F1
#
_cell.length_a   1.000
_cell.length_b   1.000
_cell.length_c   1.000
_cell.angle_alpha   90.00
_cell.angle_beta   90.00
_cell.angle_gamma   90.00
#
_symmetry.space_group_name_H-M   'P 1'
#
loop_
_entity.id
_entity.type
_entity.pdbx_description
1 polymer ?
#
loop_
_entity_poly.entity_id
_entity_poly.type
_entity_poly.pdbx_seq_one_letter_code
_entity_poly.pdbx_strand_id
1 'polypeptide(L)' 'LNMGGVFMAFAVKIGGSHIWHKDWHDHPDYPTFVVAGEHAWKGGDFLALQPGFRVPVRPGQMLVSFTRRLVHCAT' A
#
# COMPACT_ATOMS: atom_id res chain seq x y z
N LEU A 1 -16.80 -17.04 10.19
CA LEU A 1 -16.79 -17.69 8.85
C LEU A 1 -15.46 -18.40 8.71
N ASN A 2 -15.46 -19.72 8.51
CA ASN A 2 -14.25 -20.47 8.15
C ASN A 2 -14.21 -20.55 6.62
N MET A 3 -13.35 -19.76 5.99
CA MET A 3 -13.30 -19.63 4.53
C MET A 3 -12.47 -20.72 3.84
N GLY A 4 -11.78 -21.60 4.59
CA GLY A 4 -10.97 -22.69 4.02
C GLY A 4 -9.84 -22.23 3.06
N GLY A 5 -9.55 -20.93 3.03
CA GLY A 5 -8.69 -20.28 2.04
C GLY A 5 -8.50 -18.79 2.32
N VAL A 6 -7.78 -18.10 1.43
CA VAL A 6 -7.42 -16.69 1.58
C VAL A 6 -8.62 -15.78 1.30
N PHE A 7 -9.02 -15.00 2.29
CA PHE A 7 -10.02 -13.94 2.15
C PHE A 7 -9.29 -12.58 2.04
N MET A 8 -9.35 -11.96 0.87
CA MET A 8 -8.74 -10.65 0.61
C MET A 8 -9.80 -9.56 0.56
N ALA A 9 -9.50 -8.39 1.11
CA ALA A 9 -10.25 -7.15 0.87
C ALA A 9 -9.38 -6.20 0.04
N PHE A 10 -9.93 -5.65 -1.04
CA PHE A 10 -9.26 -4.64 -1.86
C PHE A 10 -9.85 -3.27 -1.54
N ALA A 11 -9.03 -2.39 -0.95
CA ALA A 11 -9.37 -0.98 -0.81
C ALA A 11 -8.77 -0.20 -1.99
N VAL A 12 -9.62 0.33 -2.87
CA VAL A 12 -9.18 1.23 -3.95
C VAL A 12 -9.40 2.67 -3.50
N LYS A 13 -8.32 3.44 -3.42
CA LYS A 13 -8.37 4.86 -3.10
C LYS A 13 -8.05 5.68 -4.35
N ILE A 14 -8.89 6.66 -4.67
CA ILE A 14 -8.62 7.66 -5.71
C ILE A 14 -7.95 8.85 -5.03
N GLY A 15 -6.72 9.18 -5.43
CA GLY A 15 -5.88 10.21 -4.82
C GLY A 15 -4.73 9.64 -3.95
N GLY A 16 -3.78 10.49 -3.58
CA GLY A 16 -2.61 10.10 -2.78
C GLY A 16 -2.89 10.07 -1.27
N SER A 17 -2.20 9.19 -0.55
CA SER A 17 -2.20 9.19 0.92
C SER A 17 -1.01 10.02 1.44
N HIS A 18 -1.12 11.34 1.40
CA HIS A 18 0.00 12.27 1.70
C HIS A 18 0.31 12.46 3.19
N ILE A 19 -0.41 11.76 4.07
CA ILE A 19 -0.26 11.85 5.53
C ILE A 19 0.40 10.57 6.03
N TRP A 20 1.36 10.69 6.94
CA TRP A 20 1.95 9.53 7.61
C TRP A 20 0.90 8.76 8.39
N HIS A 21 0.70 7.50 8.04
CA HIS A 21 -0.30 6.63 8.67
C HIS A 21 0.15 5.18 8.67
N LYS A 22 -0.63 4.36 9.37
CA LYS A 22 -0.61 2.90 9.29
C LYS A 22 -2.01 2.44 8.98
N ASP A 23 -2.12 1.37 8.20
CA ASP A 23 -3.41 0.75 7.93
C ASP A 23 -3.78 -0.13 9.14
N TRP A 24 -4.30 0.51 10.19
CA TRP A 24 -4.49 -0.11 11.50
C TRP A 24 -5.50 -1.28 11.49
N HIS A 25 -6.36 -1.31 10.48
CA HIS A 25 -7.39 -2.33 10.26
C HIS A 25 -6.90 -3.54 9.45
N ASP A 26 -5.73 -3.45 8.82
CA ASP A 26 -5.16 -4.59 8.11
C ASP A 26 -4.71 -5.66 9.10
N HIS A 27 -4.87 -6.92 8.71
CA HIS A 27 -4.36 -8.03 9.51
C HIS A 27 -2.83 -7.95 9.56
N PRO A 28 -2.18 -8.09 10.73
CA PRO A 28 -0.76 -7.88 10.88
C PRO A 28 0.11 -8.83 10.05
N ASP A 29 -0.42 -9.99 9.62
CA ASP A 29 0.29 -10.97 8.79
C ASP A 29 -0.11 -10.95 7.31
N TYR A 30 -0.97 -10.03 6.89
CA TYR A 30 -1.37 -9.92 5.48
C TYR A 30 -0.69 -8.72 4.82
N PRO A 31 -0.15 -8.89 3.60
CA PRO A 31 0.45 -7.80 2.87
C PRO A 31 -0.61 -6.94 2.17
N THR A 32 -0.24 -5.69 1.95
CA THR A 32 -0.96 -4.74 1.14
C THR A 32 -0.26 -4.60 -0.20
N PHE A 33 -1.06 -4.60 -1.26
CA PHE A 33 -0.60 -4.53 -2.64
C PHE A 33 -0.91 -3.15 -3.20
N VAL A 34 0.13 -2.42 -3.61
CA VAL A 34 0.00 -1.12 -4.24
C VAL A 34 0.31 -1.27 -5.73
N VAL A 35 -0.66 -0.91 -6.57
CA VAL A 35 -0.55 -1.00 -8.03
C VAL A 35 -0.81 0.38 -8.63
N ALA A 36 0.09 0.82 -9.51
CA ALA A 36 -0.04 2.07 -10.23
C ALA A 36 -0.87 1.89 -11.51
N GLY A 37 -2.03 2.53 -11.58
CA GLY A 37 -2.87 2.53 -12.79
C GLY A 37 -2.26 3.35 -13.93
N GLU A 38 -2.32 2.84 -15.16
CA GLU A 38 -1.66 3.42 -16.35
C GLU A 38 -2.11 4.85 -16.70
N HIS A 39 -3.37 5.20 -16.44
CA HIS A 39 -3.96 6.44 -16.95
C HIS A 39 -4.01 7.60 -15.95
N ALA A 40 -3.78 7.35 -14.65
CA ALA A 40 -3.97 8.35 -13.60
C ALA A 40 -2.82 8.42 -12.59
N TRP A 41 -1.84 7.52 -12.64
CA TRP A 41 -0.74 7.50 -11.69
C TRP A 41 0.34 8.52 -12.06
N LYS A 42 0.43 9.61 -11.30
CA LYS A 42 1.49 10.61 -11.42
C LYS A 42 2.32 10.61 -10.15
N GLY A 43 3.64 10.42 -10.27
CA GLY A 43 4.59 10.79 -9.22
C GLY A 43 4.46 10.08 -7.86
N GLY A 44 3.71 8.98 -7.77
CA GLY A 44 3.49 8.26 -6.52
C GLY A 44 4.72 7.48 -6.08
N ASP A 45 5.47 8.02 -5.13
CA ASP A 45 6.48 7.27 -4.40
C ASP A 45 5.86 6.76 -3.10
N PHE A 46 6.12 5.51 -2.75
CA PHE A 46 5.80 4.96 -1.44
C PHE A 46 6.93 5.30 -0.48
N LEU A 47 6.60 6.07 0.55
CA LEU A 47 7.56 6.44 1.59
C LEU A 47 7.30 5.58 2.83
N ALA A 48 8.34 4.95 3.36
CA ALA A 48 8.28 4.14 4.58
C ALA A 48 9.19 4.74 5.64
N LEU A 49 8.62 5.18 6.76
CA LEU A 49 9.32 5.98 7.76
C LEU A 49 10.39 5.18 8.51
N GLN A 50 10.03 4.01 9.05
CA GLN A 50 10.96 3.24 9.90
C GLN A 50 12.22 2.77 9.17
N PRO A 51 12.14 2.23 7.92
CA PRO A 51 13.34 1.90 7.17
C PRO A 51 13.96 3.10 6.44
N GLY A 52 13.32 4.28 6.44
CA GLY A 52 13.78 5.45 5.70
C GLY A 52 13.76 5.26 4.18
N PHE A 53 12.84 4.44 3.67
CA PHE A 53 12.78 4.10 2.25
C PHE A 53 11.87 5.02 1.46
N ARG A 54 12.29 5.30 0.22
CA ARG A 54 11.51 5.93 -0.83
C ARG A 54 11.50 5.00 -2.03
N VAL A 55 10.35 4.44 -2.33
CA VAL A 55 10.18 3.46 -3.41
C VAL A 55 9.32 4.08 -4.51
N PRO A 56 9.90 4.40 -5.67
CA PRO A 56 9.13 4.78 -6.84
C PRO A 56 8.13 3.68 -7.22
N VAL A 57 6.83 4.00 -7.24
CA VAL A 57 5.81 3.10 -7.78
C VAL A 57 5.40 3.62 -9.15
N ARG A 58 5.56 2.80 -10.19
CA ARG A 58 5.30 3.17 -11.59
C ARG A 58 4.33 2.20 -12.25
N PRO A 59 3.60 2.60 -13.31
CA PRO A 59 2.74 1.69 -14.05
C PRO A 59 3.47 0.41 -14.49
N GLY A 60 2.78 -0.73 -14.39
CA GLY A 60 3.36 -2.05 -14.63
C GLY A 60 4.10 -2.66 -13.44
N GLN A 61 4.25 -1.94 -12.33
CA GLN A 61 4.85 -2.45 -11.09
C GLN A 61 3.78 -2.77 -10.04
N MET A 62 4.11 -3.73 -9.18
CA MET A 62 3.39 -4.02 -7.95
C MET A 62 4.35 -3.87 -6.77
N LEU A 63 3.98 -3.03 -5.81
CA LEU A 63 4.67 -2.95 -4.52
C LEU A 63 3.89 -3.77 -3.49
N VAL A 64 4.62 -4.61 -2.75
CA VAL A 64 4.07 -5.42 -1.65
C VAL A 64 4.64 -4.90 -0.34
N SER A 65 3.78 -4.57 0.61
CA SER A 65 4.19 -3.97 1.89
C SER A 65 3.26 -4.37 3.03
N PHE A 66 3.80 -4.59 4.23
CA PHE A 66 2.99 -4.84 5.43
C PHE A 66 2.62 -3.48 6.07
N THR A 67 1.64 -2.79 5.50
CA THR A 67 1.27 -1.41 5.87
C THR A 67 0.71 -1.29 7.29
N ARG A 68 0.20 -2.37 7.88
CA ARG A 68 -0.11 -2.45 9.32
C ARG A 68 1.11 -2.23 10.22
N ARG A 69 2.28 -2.69 9.76
CA ARG A 69 3.56 -2.65 10.50
C ARG A 69 4.37 -1.40 10.16
N LEU A 70 4.15 -0.82 8.98
CA LEU A 70 4.94 0.29 8.44
C LEU A 70 4.18 1.62 8.48
N VAL A 71 4.76 2.64 9.13
CA VAL A 71 4.29 4.03 8.95
C VAL A 71 4.69 4.46 7.56
N HIS A 72 3.71 4.86 6.76
CA HIS A 72 3.94 5.16 5.35
C HIS A 72 3.04 6.30 4.86
N CYS A 73 3.41 6.84 3.70
CA CYS A 73 2.60 7.78 2.93
C CYS A 73 2.97 7.68 1.43
N ALA A 74 2.19 8.35 0.58
CA ALA A 74 2.42 8.49 -0.85
C ALA A 74 2.67 9.96 -1.22
N THR A 75 3.48 10.19 -2.26
CA THR A 75 3.68 11.52 -2.86
C THR A 75 2.79 11.78 -4.06
#